data_AF-A0A1L9UA14-F1
#
_entry.id   AF-A0A1L9UA14-F1
#
_cell.length_a   1.000
_cell.length_b   1.000
_cell.length_c   1.000
_cell.angle_alpha   90.00
_cell.angle_beta   90.00
_cell.angle_gamma   90.00
#
_symmetry.space_group_name_H-M   'P 1'
#
loop_
_entity.id
_entity.type
_entity.pdbx_description
1 polymer ?
#
loop_
_entity_poly.entity_id
_entity_poly.type
_entity_poly.pdbx_seq_one_letter_code
_entity_poly.pdbx_strand_id
1 'polypeptide(L)'
;MGCNQPVNNVLGIVSDYLARYAESPQIFESVPDSIRSLSDAMHKVESSPLYDPRRNPTGFAEKLMHAIDWRECKSPYIYYHGYLELFMDMKRRAIPYPEILFRAHMHGELVPRFIDEFTEDYCDTFGSDLHLFEEWNSECEIGVTIYDPEQSLGTIRDLSKEISQHLRKTQINKGRTPTDSNYFFSSFMSLSGNFRWTLHKSFQKHRVATDSQQSGLAIFDISRLHEIGVRVWRVSDLLLFLDSKPRFCGTIIDNTSRSWARNADEYLCPDFIPKEALVNFVPCKQLIGDIQAPLEMFLRTSFRESKSLAVFNSFGQRLLSVDEYLRRVSHFLEDLLDHVYPQIDSGFFVGYLIDQLADYSQWGYCLTADSQKLRQMLRRLVHRKYAFGLQSWQWDQHYNSDWRDTCKNLAKLHIEISEGTEVEEYQS
;
A
#
# COMPACT_ATOMS: atom_id res chain seq x y z
N MET A 1 -6.97 28.16 -2.98
CA MET A 1 -7.99 28.41 -1.93
C MET A 1 -8.65 27.09 -1.47
N GLY A 2 -7.89 26.09 -1.00
CA GLY A 2 -8.41 24.75 -0.67
C GLY A 2 -8.22 24.27 0.78
N CYS A 3 -7.76 25.14 1.69
CA CYS A 3 -7.22 24.72 2.99
C CYS A 3 -8.27 24.48 4.11
N ASN A 4 -9.56 24.80 3.88
CA ASN A 4 -10.60 24.74 4.93
C ASN A 4 -11.68 23.66 4.73
N GLN A 5 -11.62 22.88 3.64
CA GLN A 5 -12.63 21.87 3.33
C GLN A 5 -12.86 20.82 4.44
N PRO A 6 -11.83 20.28 5.12
CA PRO A 6 -12.05 19.28 6.17
C PRO A 6 -12.77 19.86 7.39
N VAL A 7 -12.42 21.08 7.80
CA VAL A 7 -13.10 21.79 8.89
C VAL A 7 -14.51 22.17 8.50
N ASN A 8 -14.73 22.64 7.27
CA ASN A 8 -16.07 22.92 6.77
C ASN A 8 -16.93 21.66 6.65
N ASN A 9 -16.35 20.49 6.40
CA ASN A 9 -17.06 19.22 6.39
C ASN A 9 -17.38 18.74 7.82
N VAL A 10 -16.45 18.83 8.77
CA VAL A 10 -16.72 18.51 10.19
C VAL A 10 -17.76 19.47 10.76
N LEU A 11 -17.58 20.78 10.57
CA LEU A 11 -18.53 21.81 10.97
C LEU A 11 -19.84 21.71 10.19
N GLY A 12 -19.80 21.26 8.93
CA GLY A 12 -20.97 20.99 8.11
C GLY A 12 -21.79 19.82 8.65
N ILE A 13 -21.15 18.69 8.95
CA ILE A 13 -21.81 17.54 9.60
C ILE A 13 -22.37 17.93 10.97
N VAL A 14 -21.62 18.72 11.75
CA VAL A 14 -22.10 19.26 13.03
C VAL A 14 -23.26 20.24 12.84
N SER A 15 -23.19 21.12 11.85
CA SER A 15 -24.22 22.11 11.53
C SER A 15 -25.49 21.46 11.00
N ASP A 16 -25.37 20.46 10.11
CA ASP A 16 -26.49 19.68 9.58
C ASP A 16 -27.17 18.88 10.69
N TYR A 17 -26.38 18.31 11.60
CA TYR A 17 -26.91 17.64 12.80
C TYR A 17 -27.67 18.61 13.72
N LEU A 18 -27.13 19.81 13.97
CA LEU A 18 -27.79 20.85 14.77
C LEU A 18 -29.03 21.45 14.09
N ALA A 19 -29.00 21.62 12.76
CA ALA A 19 -30.13 22.13 11.98
C ALA A 19 -31.30 21.14 11.98
N ARG A 20 -31.03 19.85 11.77
CA ARG A 20 -32.05 18.79 11.86
C ARG A 20 -32.62 18.62 13.27
N TYR A 21 -31.81 18.86 14.30
CA TYR A 21 -32.29 18.92 15.69
C TYR A 21 -33.26 20.09 15.92
N ALA A 22 -32.97 21.26 15.35
CA ALA A 22 -33.84 22.43 15.43
C ALA A 22 -35.19 22.25 14.71
N GLU A 23 -35.22 21.46 13.64
CA GLU A 23 -36.43 21.19 12.85
C GLU A 23 -37.41 20.22 13.53
N SER A 24 -36.94 19.33 14.41
CA SER A 24 -37.83 18.37 15.09
C SER A 24 -37.41 18.07 16.54
N PRO A 25 -37.58 19.04 17.47
CA PRO A 25 -37.13 18.92 18.87
C PRO A 25 -37.84 17.80 19.65
N GLN A 26 -39.04 17.40 19.20
CA GLN A 26 -39.92 16.46 19.91
C GLN A 26 -39.49 14.99 19.76
N ILE A 27 -38.58 14.67 18.83
CA ILE A 27 -38.04 13.31 18.65
C ILE A 27 -36.92 13.01 19.67
N PHE A 28 -36.41 14.03 20.37
CA PHE A 28 -35.28 13.93 21.29
C PHE A 28 -35.63 14.65 22.61
N GLU A 29 -36.41 13.99 23.48
CA GLU A 29 -36.94 14.52 24.76
C GLU A 29 -35.89 14.90 25.82
N SER A 30 -34.60 14.75 25.52
CA SER A 30 -33.51 15.35 26.27
C SER A 30 -32.51 15.91 25.27
N VAL A 31 -31.84 17.03 25.57
CA VAL A 31 -30.61 17.40 24.87
C VAL A 31 -29.72 16.16 24.96
N PRO A 32 -29.46 15.44 23.86
CA PRO A 32 -28.73 14.20 23.94
C PRO A 32 -27.39 14.53 24.57
N ASP A 33 -26.92 13.71 25.52
CA ASP A 33 -25.64 13.97 26.18
C ASP A 33 -24.49 14.06 25.14
N SER A 34 -24.70 13.55 23.92
CA SER A 34 -23.86 13.79 22.74
C SER A 34 -23.77 15.26 22.27
N ILE A 35 -24.85 16.06 22.31
CA ILE A 35 -24.82 17.51 21.99
C ILE A 35 -24.07 18.27 23.08
N ARG A 36 -24.27 17.90 24.36
CA ARG A 36 -23.54 18.50 25.48
C ARG A 36 -22.06 18.13 25.44
N SER A 37 -21.74 16.86 25.15
CA SER A 37 -20.38 16.35 24.92
C SER A 37 -19.69 17.02 23.73
N LEU A 38 -20.43 17.30 22.63
CA LEU A 38 -19.89 18.01 21.47
C LEU A 38 -19.66 19.51 21.77
N SER A 39 -20.59 20.17 22.43
CA SER A 39 -20.45 21.55 22.90
C SER A 39 -19.29 21.68 23.88
N ASP A 40 -19.16 20.76 24.84
CA ASP A 40 -18.07 20.72 25.81
C ASP A 40 -16.73 20.41 25.14
N ALA A 41 -16.72 19.55 24.11
CA ALA A 41 -15.54 19.26 23.30
C ALA A 41 -15.09 20.49 22.49
N MET A 42 -16.02 21.18 21.81
CA MET A 42 -15.75 22.43 21.11
C MET A 42 -15.20 23.48 22.08
N HIS A 43 -15.86 23.65 23.22
CA HIS A 43 -15.44 24.63 24.22
C HIS A 43 -14.07 24.29 24.84
N LYS A 44 -13.78 23.01 25.09
CA LYS A 44 -12.45 22.54 25.53
C LYS A 44 -11.36 22.81 24.49
N VAL A 45 -11.63 22.57 23.21
CA VAL A 45 -10.65 22.79 22.14
C VAL A 45 -10.44 24.29 21.90
N GLU A 46 -11.50 25.11 21.94
CA GLU A 46 -11.43 26.58 21.82
C GLU A 46 -10.77 27.25 23.03
N SER A 47 -10.97 26.70 24.24
CA SER A 47 -10.37 27.22 25.48
C SER A 47 -8.88 26.84 25.64
N SER A 48 -8.33 26.03 24.74
CA SER A 48 -6.91 25.64 24.79
C SER A 48 -6.03 26.83 24.39
N PRO A 49 -5.20 27.40 25.30
CA PRO A 49 -4.45 28.63 25.07
C PRO A 49 -3.34 28.53 24.00
N LEU A 50 -3.15 27.33 23.43
CA LEU A 50 -2.14 26.99 22.43
C LEU A 50 -2.71 26.83 21.02
N TYR A 51 -3.98 27.17 20.78
CA TYR A 51 -4.63 26.82 19.52
C TYR A 51 -5.52 27.93 18.92
N ASP A 52 -5.09 28.47 17.78
CA ASP A 52 -5.92 29.33 16.94
C ASP A 52 -6.51 28.49 15.79
N PRO A 53 -7.82 28.19 15.79
CA PRO A 53 -8.47 27.38 14.76
C PRO A 53 -8.35 28.00 13.36
N ARG A 54 -8.08 29.30 13.24
CA ARG A 54 -7.85 29.98 11.96
C ARG A 54 -6.45 29.74 11.40
N ARG A 55 -5.48 29.35 12.24
CA ARG A 55 -4.08 29.07 11.85
C ARG A 55 -3.79 27.59 11.63
N ASN A 56 -4.52 26.69 12.29
CA ASN A 56 -4.38 25.24 12.09
C ASN A 56 -5.76 24.54 12.10
N PRO A 57 -6.56 24.72 11.03
CA PRO A 57 -7.88 24.13 10.91
C PRO A 57 -7.85 22.59 11.01
N THR A 58 -6.87 21.94 10.38
CA THR A 58 -6.75 20.47 10.39
C THR A 58 -6.55 19.90 11.80
N GLY A 59 -5.66 20.48 12.60
CA GLY A 59 -5.48 19.99 13.96
C GLY A 59 -6.57 20.46 14.93
N PHE A 60 -7.36 21.50 14.60
CA PHE A 60 -8.59 21.82 15.34
C PHE A 60 -9.61 20.69 15.16
N ALA A 61 -9.85 20.30 13.91
CA ALA A 61 -10.72 19.17 13.59
C ALA A 61 -10.23 17.87 14.24
N GLU A 62 -8.92 17.59 14.21
CA GLU A 62 -8.35 16.42 14.88
C GLU A 62 -8.58 16.45 16.40
N LYS A 63 -8.28 17.57 17.06
CA LYS A 63 -8.55 17.74 18.50
C LYS A 63 -10.03 17.62 18.84
N LEU A 64 -10.92 18.16 18.01
CA LEU A 64 -12.35 18.07 18.19
C LEU A 64 -12.84 16.61 18.07
N MET A 65 -12.36 15.88 17.06
CA MET A 65 -12.67 14.45 16.86
C MET A 65 -12.20 13.56 18.02
N HIS A 66 -11.12 13.96 18.69
CA HIS A 66 -10.58 13.31 19.88
C HIS A 66 -11.33 13.70 21.17
N ALA A 67 -11.84 14.92 21.27
CA ALA A 67 -12.50 15.44 22.47
C ALA A 67 -13.96 14.98 22.64
N ILE A 68 -14.64 14.60 21.56
CA ILE A 68 -16.03 14.13 21.60
C ILE A 68 -16.08 12.71 22.23
N ASP A 69 -16.83 12.55 23.33
CA ASP A 69 -17.10 11.24 23.93
C ASP A 69 -18.28 10.58 23.23
N TRP A 70 -17.99 9.71 22.27
CA TRP A 70 -18.99 9.08 21.39
C TRP A 70 -19.85 8.00 22.08
N ARG A 71 -19.70 7.78 23.40
CA ARG A 71 -20.54 6.84 24.16
C ARG A 71 -22.04 7.13 24.07
N GLU A 72 -22.40 8.39 23.88
CA GLU A 72 -23.78 8.88 24.03
C GLU A 72 -24.43 9.25 22.70
N CYS A 73 -23.71 9.11 21.58
CA CYS A 73 -24.31 9.05 20.26
C CYS A 73 -24.98 7.68 20.06
N LYS A 74 -25.99 7.36 20.88
CA LYS A 74 -27.01 6.32 20.60
C LYS A 74 -28.02 6.78 19.56
N SER A 75 -27.73 7.88 18.87
CA SER A 75 -28.53 8.29 17.74
C SER A 75 -28.34 7.23 16.64
N PRO A 76 -29.40 6.56 16.17
CA PRO A 76 -29.32 5.71 14.98
C PRO A 76 -28.90 6.50 13.71
N TYR A 77 -28.64 7.81 13.84
CA TYR A 77 -28.28 8.73 12.78
C TYR A 77 -26.82 9.22 12.82
N ILE A 78 -26.01 8.81 13.81
CA ILE A 78 -24.58 9.14 13.89
C ILE A 78 -23.77 7.86 13.66
N TYR A 79 -23.58 7.52 12.38
CA TYR A 79 -22.76 6.39 11.98
C TYR A 79 -21.29 6.72 12.21
N TYR A 80 -20.63 6.00 13.13
CA TYR A 80 -19.19 6.16 13.36
C TYR A 80 -18.36 5.96 12.08
N HIS A 81 -18.93 5.28 11.08
CA HIS A 81 -18.41 5.11 9.73
C HIS A 81 -18.14 6.44 9.02
N GLY A 82 -19.10 7.37 9.00
CA GLY A 82 -18.90 8.68 8.38
C GLY A 82 -17.76 9.47 9.04
N TYR A 83 -17.55 9.27 10.35
CA TYR A 83 -16.44 9.87 11.08
C TYR A 83 -15.10 9.17 10.85
N LEU A 84 -15.12 7.85 10.72
CA LEU A 84 -13.96 7.07 10.34
C LEU A 84 -13.49 7.51 8.96
N GLU A 85 -14.36 7.48 7.95
CA GLU A 85 -14.03 7.90 6.59
C GLU A 85 -13.52 9.34 6.55
N LEU A 86 -14.16 10.27 7.26
CA LEU A 86 -13.69 11.65 7.35
C LEU A 86 -12.29 11.75 8.00
N PHE A 87 -12.05 10.97 9.06
CA PHE A 87 -10.74 10.94 9.71
C PHE A 87 -9.67 10.35 8.78
N MET A 88 -9.97 9.24 8.09
CA MET A 88 -9.07 8.59 7.15
C MET A 88 -8.76 9.51 5.97
N ASP A 89 -9.77 10.22 5.45
CA ASP A 89 -9.60 11.26 4.43
C ASP A 89 -8.70 12.40 4.88
N MET A 90 -8.90 12.88 6.11
CA MET A 90 -8.05 13.91 6.69
C MET A 90 -6.59 13.44 6.77
N LYS A 91 -6.35 12.22 7.25
CA LYS A 91 -5.00 11.66 7.38
C LYS A 91 -4.35 11.41 6.01
N ARG A 92 -5.10 10.88 5.06
CA ARG A 92 -4.66 10.69 3.67
C ARG A 92 -4.28 12.00 3.00
N ARG A 93 -5.02 13.10 3.23
CA ARG A 93 -4.66 14.44 2.69
C ARG A 93 -3.42 15.03 3.36
N ALA A 94 -3.21 14.76 4.65
CA ALA A 94 -2.06 15.25 5.39
C ALA A 94 -0.77 14.49 5.03
N ILE A 95 -0.87 13.18 4.89
CA ILE A 95 0.23 12.28 4.49
C ILE A 95 -0.34 11.34 3.43
N PRO A 96 -0.18 11.67 2.14
CA PRO A 96 -0.65 10.85 1.03
C PRO A 96 -0.25 9.38 1.17
N TYR A 97 -1.14 8.52 0.71
CA TYR A 97 -0.82 7.09 0.59
C TYR A 97 0.16 6.92 -0.58
N PRO A 98 1.04 5.91 -0.54
CA PRO A 98 1.93 5.64 -1.67
C PRO A 98 1.08 5.34 -2.91
N GLU A 99 1.50 5.74 -4.10
CA GLU A 99 0.71 5.47 -5.31
C GLU A 99 0.58 3.98 -5.62
N ILE A 100 1.51 3.17 -5.10
CA ILE A 100 1.56 1.73 -5.29
C ILE A 100 1.52 1.01 -3.95
N LEU A 101 0.73 -0.05 -3.87
CA LEU A 101 0.75 -1.02 -2.77
C LEU A 101 1.10 -2.41 -3.27
N PHE A 102 1.66 -3.20 -2.36
CA PHE A 102 2.13 -4.54 -2.64
C PHE A 102 1.37 -5.57 -1.81
N ARG A 103 1.22 -6.77 -2.34
CA ARG A 103 0.73 -7.93 -1.58
C ARG A 103 1.55 -9.18 -1.91
N ALA A 104 1.93 -9.90 -0.86
CA ALA A 104 2.41 -11.26 -0.99
C ALA A 104 1.21 -12.17 -1.18
N HIS A 105 0.95 -12.57 -2.41
CA HIS A 105 -0.25 -13.30 -2.79
C HIS A 105 0.06 -14.77 -3.10
N MET A 106 -0.93 -15.64 -2.91
CA MET A 106 -0.89 -17.05 -3.27
C MET A 106 -2.22 -17.42 -3.94
N HIS A 107 -2.15 -17.67 -5.24
CA HIS A 107 -3.24 -18.23 -6.02
C HIS A 107 -3.42 -19.72 -5.70
N GLY A 108 -4.67 -20.19 -5.65
CA GLY A 108 -5.01 -21.60 -5.43
C GLY A 108 -4.96 -22.09 -3.97
N GLU A 109 -4.96 -21.19 -2.96
CA GLU A 109 -4.78 -21.55 -1.55
C GLU A 109 -5.97 -22.33 -0.95
N LEU A 110 -7.21 -22.05 -1.39
CA LEU A 110 -8.42 -22.55 -0.72
C LEU A 110 -9.50 -23.18 -1.60
N VAL A 111 -9.44 -22.92 -2.90
CA VAL A 111 -10.35 -23.46 -3.90
C VAL A 111 -9.49 -23.66 -5.15
N PRO A 112 -9.53 -24.81 -5.84
CA PRO A 112 -8.80 -24.97 -7.08
C PRO A 112 -9.36 -23.97 -8.09
N ARG A 113 -8.65 -22.85 -8.25
CA ARG A 113 -8.97 -21.77 -9.17
C ARG A 113 -7.82 -21.66 -10.15
N PHE A 114 -8.18 -21.61 -11.43
CA PHE A 114 -7.24 -21.57 -12.54
C PHE A 114 -6.57 -20.20 -12.59
N ILE A 115 -5.28 -20.20 -12.90
CA ILE A 115 -4.55 -18.97 -13.25
C ILE A 115 -4.93 -18.65 -14.69
N ASP A 116 -5.46 -17.44 -14.94
CA ASP A 116 -5.67 -16.92 -16.29
C ASP A 116 -4.35 -17.00 -17.07
N GLU A 117 -4.26 -17.87 -18.07
CA GLU A 117 -3.15 -17.89 -19.04
C GLU A 117 -3.36 -16.81 -20.12
N PHE A 118 -3.85 -15.63 -19.73
CA PHE A 118 -4.19 -14.50 -20.61
C PHE A 118 -5.31 -14.81 -21.63
N THR A 119 -6.27 -15.65 -21.26
CA THR A 119 -7.43 -16.00 -22.11
C THR A 119 -8.65 -15.10 -21.88
N GLU A 120 -8.53 -14.08 -21.02
CA GLU A 120 -9.59 -13.10 -20.69
C GLU A 120 -10.81 -13.68 -19.94
N ASP A 121 -10.87 -14.98 -19.69
CA ASP A 121 -12.05 -15.63 -19.13
C ASP A 121 -12.05 -15.77 -17.60
N TYR A 122 -10.89 -15.73 -16.91
CA TYR A 122 -10.88 -15.86 -15.45
C TYR A 122 -9.55 -15.51 -14.77
N CYS A 123 -9.50 -14.43 -13.96
CA CYS A 123 -8.35 -14.10 -13.11
C CYS A 123 -8.78 -14.13 -11.64
N ASP A 124 -8.08 -14.92 -10.84
CA ASP A 124 -8.31 -15.08 -9.40
C ASP A 124 -8.59 -13.73 -8.72
N THR A 125 -9.70 -13.65 -7.99
CA THR A 125 -10.10 -12.46 -7.25
C THR A 125 -9.11 -12.22 -6.11
N PHE A 126 -8.56 -11.01 -5.99
CA PHE A 126 -7.83 -10.64 -4.79
C PHE A 126 -8.84 -10.41 -3.67
N GLY A 127 -9.37 -11.48 -3.08
CA GLY A 127 -10.36 -11.42 -2.00
C GLY A 127 -9.74 -11.49 -0.61
N SER A 128 -10.51 -11.03 0.37
CA SER A 128 -10.37 -11.34 1.78
C SER A 128 -10.67 -12.81 2.02
N ASP A 129 -10.24 -13.37 3.16
CA ASP A 129 -10.47 -14.80 3.41
C ASP A 129 -11.98 -15.09 3.51
N LEU A 130 -12.76 -14.14 4.05
CA LEU A 130 -14.20 -14.24 4.16
C LEU A 130 -14.87 -14.22 2.79
N HIS A 131 -14.49 -13.26 1.93
CA HIS A 131 -15.03 -13.17 0.56
C HIS A 131 -14.81 -14.47 -0.21
N LEU A 132 -13.57 -14.96 -0.23
CA LEU A 132 -13.22 -16.20 -0.94
C LEU A 132 -13.96 -17.42 -0.38
N PHE A 133 -14.19 -17.45 0.94
CA PHE A 133 -14.97 -18.52 1.58
C PHE A 133 -16.47 -18.44 1.23
N GLU A 134 -17.04 -17.25 1.16
CA GLU A 134 -18.44 -17.04 0.77
C GLU A 134 -18.67 -17.38 -0.71
N GLU A 135 -17.75 -17.03 -1.60
CA GLU A 135 -17.80 -17.44 -3.01
C GLU A 135 -17.75 -18.96 -3.15
N TRP A 136 -16.89 -19.60 -2.35
CA TRP A 136 -16.80 -21.06 -2.33
C TRP A 136 -18.10 -21.71 -1.86
N ASN A 137 -18.67 -21.23 -0.75
CA ASN A 137 -19.91 -21.80 -0.20
C ASN A 137 -21.13 -21.55 -1.09
N SER A 138 -21.15 -20.45 -1.85
CA SER A 138 -22.26 -20.11 -2.74
C SER A 138 -22.18 -20.79 -4.10
N GLU A 139 -21.05 -21.45 -4.43
CA GLU A 139 -20.74 -22.01 -5.74
C GLU A 139 -20.93 -20.99 -6.90
N CYS A 140 -20.91 -19.68 -6.60
CA CYS A 140 -21.25 -18.62 -7.55
C CYS A 140 -20.61 -17.27 -7.19
N GLU A 141 -19.77 -16.75 -8.09
CA GLU A 141 -19.03 -15.49 -7.92
C GLU A 141 -19.95 -14.26 -7.91
N ILE A 142 -21.05 -14.30 -8.67
CA ILE A 142 -22.01 -13.18 -8.78
C ILE A 142 -22.95 -13.11 -7.57
N GLY A 143 -23.00 -14.18 -6.75
CA GLY A 143 -23.96 -14.34 -5.65
C GLY A 143 -23.50 -13.82 -4.30
N VAL A 144 -22.23 -13.45 -4.13
CA VAL A 144 -21.68 -13.03 -2.83
C VAL A 144 -22.00 -11.58 -2.57
N THR A 145 -22.47 -11.30 -1.36
CA THR A 145 -22.76 -9.92 -0.95
C THR A 145 -21.44 -9.21 -0.67
N ILE A 146 -21.23 -8.04 -1.28
CA ILE A 146 -20.06 -7.21 -1.02
C ILE A 146 -19.98 -6.91 0.47
N TYR A 147 -18.86 -7.25 1.10
CA TYR A 147 -18.65 -6.96 2.50
C TYR A 147 -18.46 -5.45 2.68
N ASP A 148 -19.47 -4.81 3.27
CA ASP A 148 -19.37 -3.42 3.71
C ASP A 148 -19.14 -3.40 5.23
N PRO A 149 -17.94 -3.03 5.72
CA PRO A 149 -17.71 -2.81 7.15
C PRO A 149 -18.74 -1.86 7.77
N GLU A 150 -19.33 -0.95 6.98
CA GLU A 150 -20.35 -0.01 7.45
C GLU A 150 -21.69 -0.64 7.79
N GLN A 151 -22.00 -1.74 7.13
CA GLN A 151 -23.24 -2.48 7.33
C GLN A 151 -23.02 -3.67 8.27
N SER A 152 -21.85 -4.30 8.18
CA SER A 152 -21.53 -5.54 8.90
C SER A 152 -20.91 -5.31 10.27
N LEU A 153 -20.20 -4.20 10.49
CA LEU A 153 -19.57 -3.87 11.78
C LEU A 153 -20.32 -2.73 12.44
N GLY A 154 -21.44 -3.01 13.10
CA GLY A 154 -22.33 -1.98 13.66
C GLY A 154 -21.73 -1.08 14.75
N THR A 155 -20.52 -1.38 15.29
CA THR A 155 -19.87 -0.53 16.29
C THR A 155 -18.34 -0.42 16.10
N ILE A 156 -17.75 0.69 16.57
CA ILE A 156 -16.28 0.87 16.64
C ILE A 156 -15.61 -0.30 17.39
N ARG A 157 -16.30 -0.90 18.36
CA ARG A 157 -15.80 -2.04 19.10
C ARG A 157 -15.66 -3.27 18.22
N ASP A 158 -16.62 -3.50 17.34
CA ASP A 158 -16.62 -4.64 16.41
C ASP A 158 -15.55 -4.45 15.34
N LEU A 159 -15.42 -3.23 14.79
CA LEU A 159 -14.29 -2.85 13.94
C LEU A 159 -12.94 -3.09 14.63
N SER A 160 -12.79 -2.63 15.87
CA SER A 160 -11.54 -2.80 16.61
C SER A 160 -11.21 -4.26 16.90
N LYS A 161 -12.22 -5.11 17.13
CA LYS A 161 -12.05 -6.56 17.30
C LYS A 161 -11.63 -7.22 15.99
N GLU A 162 -12.32 -6.90 14.90
CA GLU A 162 -12.04 -7.46 13.57
C GLU A 162 -10.60 -7.11 13.14
N ILE A 163 -10.19 -5.85 13.27
CA ILE A 163 -8.79 -5.43 13.00
C ILE A 163 -7.82 -6.19 13.91
N SER A 164 -8.14 -6.33 15.20
CA SER A 164 -7.29 -7.05 16.16
C SER A 164 -7.16 -8.54 15.81
N GLN A 165 -8.23 -9.17 15.32
CA GLN A 165 -8.20 -10.56 14.86
C GLN A 165 -7.44 -10.69 13.53
N HIS A 166 -7.68 -9.78 12.58
CA HIS A 166 -6.96 -9.73 11.31
C HIS A 166 -5.45 -9.66 11.49
N LEU A 167 -4.95 -8.71 12.29
CA LEU A 167 -3.52 -8.56 12.54
C LEU A 167 -2.89 -9.76 13.29
N ARG A 168 -3.73 -10.57 13.95
CA ARG A 168 -3.35 -11.82 14.63
C ARG A 168 -3.74 -13.07 13.86
N LYS A 169 -4.19 -12.94 12.60
CA LYS A 169 -4.75 -14.06 11.83
C LYS A 169 -3.80 -15.24 11.77
N THR A 170 -2.52 -14.99 11.52
CA THR A 170 -1.50 -16.05 11.46
C THR A 170 -1.38 -16.82 12.79
N GLN A 171 -1.52 -16.15 13.93
CA GLN A 171 -1.47 -16.78 15.25
C GLN A 171 -2.77 -17.51 15.58
N ILE A 172 -3.92 -16.89 15.25
CA ILE A 172 -5.24 -17.46 15.46
C ILE A 172 -5.40 -18.75 14.65
N ASN A 173 -5.07 -18.72 13.36
CA ASN A 173 -5.24 -19.85 12.43
C ASN A 173 -4.06 -20.83 12.46
N LYS A 174 -3.09 -20.65 13.36
CA LYS A 174 -1.92 -21.52 13.43
C LYS A 174 -2.32 -22.97 13.70
N GLY A 175 -2.00 -23.86 12.77
CA GLY A 175 -2.32 -25.29 12.87
C GLY A 175 -3.80 -25.61 12.65
N ARG A 176 -4.56 -24.67 12.07
CA ARG A 176 -5.98 -24.86 11.72
C ARG A 176 -6.14 -24.87 10.20
N THR A 177 -7.14 -25.60 9.72
CA THR A 177 -7.58 -25.58 8.33
C THR A 177 -8.89 -24.81 8.19
N PRO A 178 -9.22 -24.30 6.99
CA PRO A 178 -10.47 -23.56 6.78
C PRO A 178 -11.75 -24.37 6.96
N THR A 179 -11.65 -25.70 7.09
CA THR A 179 -12.76 -26.57 7.49
C THR A 179 -12.99 -26.60 9.00
N ASP A 180 -12.06 -26.09 9.81
CA ASP A 180 -12.21 -26.04 11.26
C ASP A 180 -13.23 -24.97 11.67
N SER A 181 -14.16 -25.33 12.55
CA SER A 181 -15.24 -24.44 13.02
C SER A 181 -14.76 -23.16 13.74
N ASN A 182 -13.50 -23.13 14.17
CA ASN A 182 -12.85 -21.99 14.82
C ASN A 182 -11.76 -21.34 13.95
N TYR A 183 -11.75 -21.64 12.65
CA TYR A 183 -10.93 -20.91 11.70
C TYR A 183 -11.46 -19.48 11.55
N PHE A 184 -10.58 -18.50 11.66
CA PHE A 184 -10.96 -17.10 11.50
C PHE A 184 -10.79 -16.68 10.04
N PHE A 185 -11.90 -16.40 9.37
CA PHE A 185 -11.93 -15.78 8.05
C PHE A 185 -11.98 -14.27 8.23
N SER A 186 -10.91 -13.58 7.84
CA SER A 186 -10.94 -12.13 7.94
C SER A 186 -11.71 -11.52 6.78
N SER A 187 -12.49 -10.49 7.10
CA SER A 187 -13.14 -9.60 6.14
C SER A 187 -12.20 -8.58 5.49
N PHE A 188 -10.95 -8.50 5.96
CA PHE A 188 -9.94 -7.60 5.44
C PHE A 188 -8.86 -8.31 4.65
N MET A 189 -8.34 -7.59 3.67
CA MET A 189 -7.14 -7.90 2.93
C MET A 189 -5.98 -7.02 3.39
N SER A 190 -4.84 -7.66 3.60
CA SER A 190 -3.55 -7.00 3.79
C SER A 190 -2.97 -6.49 2.47
N LEU A 191 -2.57 -5.23 2.48
CA LEU A 191 -1.70 -4.57 1.52
C LEU A 191 -0.54 -3.92 2.27
N SER A 192 0.57 -3.63 1.58
CA SER A 192 1.78 -3.10 2.19
C SER A 192 2.41 -2.01 1.33
N GLY A 193 2.82 -0.91 1.94
CA GLY A 193 3.66 0.12 1.29
C GLY A 193 5.15 -0.25 1.26
N ASN A 194 5.53 -1.39 1.85
CA ASN A 194 6.92 -1.84 1.96
C ASN A 194 7.23 -2.95 0.96
N PHE A 195 7.78 -2.56 -0.19
CA PHE A 195 8.15 -3.48 -1.27
C PHE A 195 9.09 -4.61 -0.81
N ARG A 196 10.19 -4.28 -0.14
CA ARG A 196 11.18 -5.27 0.31
C ARG A 196 10.58 -6.28 1.28
N TRP A 197 9.78 -5.81 2.23
CA TRP A 197 9.09 -6.68 3.17
C TRP A 197 8.11 -7.59 2.46
N THR A 198 7.32 -7.04 1.53
CA THR A 198 6.31 -7.82 0.81
C THR A 198 6.95 -8.86 -0.10
N LEU A 199 8.01 -8.48 -0.82
CA LEU A 199 8.76 -9.41 -1.66
C LEU A 199 9.37 -10.55 -0.84
N HIS A 200 9.92 -10.24 0.35
CA HIS A 200 10.37 -11.28 1.29
C HIS A 200 9.23 -12.23 1.69
N LYS A 201 8.05 -11.67 2.01
CA LYS A 201 6.85 -12.45 2.34
C LYS A 201 6.35 -13.33 1.20
N SER A 202 6.44 -12.87 -0.06
CA SER A 202 6.11 -13.68 -1.23
C SER A 202 6.96 -14.96 -1.29
N PHE A 203 8.27 -14.87 -0.97
CA PHE A 203 9.12 -16.06 -0.88
C PHE A 203 8.80 -16.95 0.32
N GLN A 204 8.38 -16.38 1.45
CA GLN A 204 7.91 -17.19 2.59
C GLN A 204 6.68 -18.02 2.21
N LYS A 205 5.73 -17.41 1.50
CA LYS A 205 4.57 -18.10 0.91
C LYS A 205 4.99 -19.15 -0.11
N HIS A 206 5.94 -18.83 -0.98
CA HIS A 206 6.44 -19.76 -1.99
C HIS A 206 6.98 -21.07 -1.42
N ARG A 207 7.67 -21.02 -0.28
CA ARG A 207 8.24 -22.20 0.36
C ARG A 207 7.21 -23.19 0.90
N VAL A 208 5.99 -22.74 1.13
CA VAL A 208 4.88 -23.57 1.63
C VAL A 208 3.81 -23.80 0.57
N ALA A 209 4.02 -23.29 -0.65
CA ALA A 209 3.11 -23.48 -1.76
C ALA A 209 3.15 -24.94 -2.25
N THR A 210 2.00 -25.50 -2.58
CA THR A 210 1.87 -26.78 -3.28
C THR A 210 2.10 -26.61 -4.78
N ASP A 211 2.22 -27.73 -5.51
CA ASP A 211 2.38 -27.70 -6.98
C ASP A 211 1.20 -27.05 -7.71
N SER A 212 0.02 -27.06 -7.09
CA SER A 212 -1.20 -26.42 -7.59
C SER A 212 -1.34 -24.94 -7.22
N GLN A 213 -0.38 -24.39 -6.48
CA GLN A 213 -0.42 -23.02 -5.98
C GLN A 213 0.65 -22.16 -6.65
N GLN A 214 0.31 -20.92 -6.94
CA GLN A 214 1.25 -19.93 -7.46
C GLN A 214 1.35 -18.75 -6.50
N SER A 215 2.52 -18.63 -5.89
CA SER A 215 2.86 -17.48 -5.05
C SER A 215 3.60 -16.42 -5.85
N GLY A 216 3.39 -15.17 -5.48
CA GLY A 216 4.03 -14.04 -6.15
C GLY A 216 3.84 -12.73 -5.42
N LEU A 217 4.26 -11.67 -6.09
CA LEU A 217 4.09 -10.29 -5.68
C LEU A 217 2.99 -9.66 -6.54
N ALA A 218 1.87 -9.30 -5.93
CA ALA A 218 0.86 -8.48 -6.56
C ALA A 218 1.16 -7.00 -6.29
N ILE A 219 0.98 -6.18 -7.31
CA ILE A 219 1.26 -4.74 -7.32
C ILE A 219 -0.04 -4.03 -7.70
N PHE A 220 -0.47 -3.06 -6.90
CA PHE A 220 -1.74 -2.36 -7.10
C PHE A 220 -1.55 -0.85 -7.21
N ASP A 221 -2.32 -0.22 -8.10
CA ASP A 221 -2.41 1.23 -8.23
C ASP A 221 -3.48 1.78 -7.28
N ILE A 222 -3.07 2.57 -6.29
CA ILE A 222 -3.99 3.19 -5.33
C ILE A 222 -4.96 4.16 -6.02
N SER A 223 -4.50 4.93 -7.01
CA SER A 223 -5.36 5.89 -7.72
C SER A 223 -6.49 5.12 -8.40
N ARG A 224 -6.15 4.00 -9.04
CA ARG A 224 -7.13 3.13 -9.67
C ARG A 224 -8.08 2.48 -8.68
N LEU A 225 -7.58 2.02 -7.52
CA LEU A 225 -8.43 1.52 -6.42
C LEU A 225 -9.45 2.59 -5.99
N HIS A 226 -9.03 3.83 -5.81
CA HIS A 226 -9.94 4.92 -5.43
C HIS A 226 -10.94 5.27 -6.53
N GLU A 227 -10.52 5.28 -7.81
CA GLU A 227 -11.40 5.54 -8.95
C GLU A 227 -12.56 4.55 -9.04
N ILE A 228 -12.28 3.27 -8.77
CA ILE A 228 -13.31 2.20 -8.79
C ILE A 228 -14.02 2.04 -7.44
N GLY A 229 -13.78 2.93 -6.48
CA GLY A 229 -14.50 2.98 -5.20
C GLY A 229 -14.01 1.99 -4.14
N VAL A 230 -12.83 1.37 -4.30
CA VAL A 230 -12.24 0.49 -3.29
C VAL A 230 -11.68 1.33 -2.13
N ARG A 231 -12.11 0.99 -0.91
CA ARG A 231 -11.62 1.61 0.32
C ARG A 231 -10.27 1.03 0.71
N VAL A 232 -9.32 1.90 1.04
CA VAL A 232 -8.02 1.53 1.56
C VAL A 232 -7.76 2.34 2.82
N TRP A 233 -7.34 1.67 3.88
CA TRP A 233 -7.08 2.29 5.17
C TRP A 233 -5.67 1.97 5.65
N ARG A 234 -4.84 2.99 5.85
CA ARG A 234 -3.54 2.82 6.50
C ARG A 234 -3.75 2.38 7.96
N VAL A 235 -3.17 1.25 8.36
CA VAL A 235 -3.39 0.71 9.72
C VAL A 235 -2.90 1.66 10.80
N SER A 236 -1.81 2.40 10.59
CA SER A 236 -1.36 3.40 11.57
C SER A 236 -2.43 4.46 11.82
N ASP A 237 -3.16 4.88 10.79
CA ASP A 237 -4.21 5.89 10.90
C ASP A 237 -5.43 5.30 11.60
N LEU A 238 -5.81 4.06 11.29
CA LEU A 238 -6.83 3.30 12.05
C LEU A 238 -6.48 3.20 13.54
N LEU A 239 -5.23 2.86 13.86
CA LEU A 239 -4.76 2.74 15.24
C LEU A 239 -4.80 4.09 15.95
N LEU A 240 -4.40 5.18 15.29
CA LEU A 240 -4.51 6.54 15.84
C LEU A 240 -5.97 6.92 16.11
N PHE A 241 -6.88 6.59 15.18
CA PHE A 241 -8.31 6.81 15.36
C PHE A 241 -8.82 6.05 16.59
N LEU A 242 -8.50 4.76 16.70
CA LEU A 242 -8.92 3.91 17.82
C LEU A 242 -8.31 4.41 19.13
N ASP A 243 -7.01 4.72 19.17
CA ASP A 243 -6.32 5.15 20.37
C ASP A 243 -6.81 6.49 20.90
N SER A 244 -7.31 7.35 20.01
CA SER A 244 -7.92 8.59 20.42
C SER A 244 -9.21 8.43 21.22
N LYS A 245 -9.78 7.22 21.24
CA LYS A 245 -10.97 6.91 22.02
C LYS A 245 -10.51 6.36 23.38
N PRO A 246 -10.85 7.00 24.51
CA PRO A 246 -10.33 6.63 25.83
C PRO A 246 -10.51 5.15 26.22
N ARG A 247 -11.52 4.46 25.67
CA ARG A 247 -11.80 3.04 25.94
C ARG A 247 -10.96 2.05 25.12
N PHE A 248 -10.37 2.51 24.01
CA PHE A 248 -9.65 1.65 23.05
C PHE A 248 -8.15 1.91 23.02
N CYS A 249 -7.70 3.01 23.63
CA CYS A 249 -6.29 3.36 23.81
C CYS A 249 -5.46 2.18 24.34
N GLY A 250 -4.63 1.60 23.47
CA GLY A 250 -3.63 0.59 23.83
C GLY A 250 -4.14 -0.76 24.35
N THR A 251 -5.45 -1.00 24.43
CA THR A 251 -6.01 -2.19 25.12
C THR A 251 -6.50 -3.30 24.20
N ILE A 252 -6.94 -3.00 22.97
CA ILE A 252 -7.55 -4.03 22.09
C ILE A 252 -6.55 -4.69 21.15
N ILE A 253 -5.61 -3.91 20.62
CA ILE A 253 -4.60 -4.38 19.67
C ILE A 253 -3.27 -4.35 20.38
N ASP A 254 -2.69 -5.53 20.61
CA ASP A 254 -1.46 -5.69 21.37
C ASP A 254 -0.25 -5.10 20.64
N ASN A 255 0.81 -4.81 21.38
CA ASN A 255 2.01 -4.18 20.84
C ASN A 255 2.73 -5.02 19.78
N THR A 256 2.60 -6.35 19.81
CA THR A 256 3.21 -7.22 18.80
C THR A 256 2.51 -7.02 17.47
N SER A 257 1.18 -7.04 17.47
CA SER A 257 0.34 -6.78 16.29
C SER A 257 0.57 -5.38 15.72
N ARG A 258 0.68 -4.37 16.59
CA ARG A 258 1.01 -2.99 16.17
C ARG A 258 2.40 -2.88 15.54
N SER A 259 3.40 -3.53 16.15
CA SER A 259 4.77 -3.55 15.63
C SER A 259 4.83 -4.26 14.27
N TRP A 260 4.10 -5.36 14.12
CA TRP A 260 3.97 -6.08 12.86
C TRP A 260 3.39 -5.19 11.76
N ALA A 261 2.24 -4.54 12.03
CA ALA A 261 1.59 -3.64 11.07
C ALA A 261 2.50 -2.47 10.65
N ARG A 262 3.25 -1.90 11.61
CA ARG A 262 4.21 -0.84 11.33
C ARG A 262 5.38 -1.32 10.47
N ASN A 263 5.91 -2.51 10.71
CA ASN A 263 7.04 -3.04 9.92
C ASN A 263 6.63 -3.34 8.48
N ALA A 264 5.38 -3.76 8.29
CA ALA A 264 4.80 -3.98 6.97
C ALA A 264 4.40 -2.67 6.26
N ASP A 265 4.32 -1.54 6.96
CA ASP A 265 3.56 -0.37 6.48
C ASP A 265 2.18 -0.83 5.96
N GLU A 266 1.41 -1.44 6.86
CA GLU A 266 0.19 -2.18 6.54
C GLU A 266 -0.97 -1.26 6.17
N TYR A 267 -1.70 -1.65 5.12
CA TYR A 267 -2.97 -1.07 4.69
C TYR A 267 -4.02 -2.18 4.63
N LEU A 268 -5.26 -1.86 5.00
CA LEU A 268 -6.39 -2.77 4.92
C LEU A 268 -7.32 -2.36 3.79
N CYS A 269 -7.74 -3.34 3.01
CA CYS A 269 -8.84 -3.23 2.07
C CYS A 269 -9.97 -4.15 2.55
N PRO A 270 -11.20 -3.68 2.75
CA PRO A 270 -12.32 -4.59 3.00
C PRO A 270 -12.66 -5.36 1.73
N ASP A 271 -13.16 -6.58 1.92
CA ASP A 271 -13.77 -7.41 0.89
C ASP A 271 -12.81 -7.93 -0.19
N PHE A 272 -12.66 -7.23 -1.32
CA PHE A 272 -11.78 -7.65 -2.42
C PHE A 272 -11.21 -6.47 -3.21
N ILE A 273 -10.16 -6.74 -4.00
CA ILE A 273 -9.59 -5.82 -4.98
C ILE A 273 -9.86 -6.34 -6.39
N PRO A 274 -10.56 -5.58 -7.23
CA PRO A 274 -10.79 -5.93 -8.63
C PRO A 274 -9.48 -6.00 -9.45
N LYS A 275 -9.46 -6.83 -10.50
CA LYS A 275 -8.31 -7.01 -11.41
C LYS A 275 -7.89 -5.70 -12.08
N GLU A 276 -8.82 -4.78 -12.29
CA GLU A 276 -8.60 -3.48 -12.92
C GLU A 276 -7.63 -2.58 -12.16
N ALA A 277 -7.42 -2.84 -10.86
CA ALA A 277 -6.43 -2.14 -10.05
C ALA A 277 -5.08 -2.87 -9.96
N LEU A 278 -4.98 -4.10 -10.48
CA LEU A 278 -3.74 -4.85 -10.55
C LEU A 278 -2.85 -4.26 -11.64
N VAL A 279 -1.70 -3.75 -11.22
CA VAL A 279 -0.62 -3.30 -12.10
C VAL A 279 0.11 -4.49 -12.69
N ASN A 280 0.49 -5.43 -11.83
CA ASN A 280 1.20 -6.64 -12.20
C ASN A 280 1.08 -7.70 -11.10
N PHE A 281 1.13 -8.97 -11.48
CA PHE A 281 1.41 -10.07 -10.58
C PHE A 281 2.67 -10.79 -11.07
N VAL A 282 3.71 -10.77 -10.23
CA VAL A 282 5.00 -11.36 -10.58
C VAL A 282 5.20 -12.65 -9.79
N PRO A 283 5.16 -13.82 -10.45
CA PRO A 283 5.36 -15.10 -9.80
C PRO A 283 6.75 -15.21 -9.17
N CYS A 284 6.84 -15.80 -7.97
CA CYS A 284 8.14 -16.05 -7.32
C CYS A 284 9.07 -16.89 -8.19
N LYS A 285 8.52 -17.82 -9.00
CA LYS A 285 9.29 -18.66 -9.94
C LYS A 285 10.01 -17.80 -11.00
N GLN A 286 9.38 -16.73 -11.47
CA GLN A 286 9.98 -15.79 -12.43
C GLN A 286 11.13 -15.02 -11.78
N LEU A 287 10.92 -14.49 -10.57
CA LEU A 287 11.94 -13.77 -9.80
C LEU A 287 13.11 -14.66 -9.32
N ILE A 288 12.97 -15.98 -9.44
CA ILE A 288 14.01 -16.96 -9.13
C ILE A 288 14.95 -17.19 -10.33
N GLY A 289 14.55 -16.81 -11.55
CA GLY A 289 15.31 -17.05 -12.77
C GLY A 289 15.62 -18.53 -13.02
N ASP A 290 16.47 -18.81 -14.01
CA ASP A 290 16.97 -20.17 -14.25
C ASP A 290 17.94 -20.58 -13.13
N ILE A 291 17.63 -21.69 -12.44
CA ILE A 291 18.31 -22.20 -11.24
C ILE A 291 19.80 -22.49 -11.51
N GLN A 292 20.21 -22.52 -12.77
CA GLN A 292 21.58 -22.84 -13.20
C GLN A 292 22.64 -21.81 -12.78
N ALA A 293 22.28 -20.57 -12.42
CA ALA A 293 23.24 -19.58 -11.92
C ALA A 293 22.76 -18.77 -10.70
N PRO A 294 22.55 -19.39 -9.53
CA PRO A 294 22.00 -18.72 -8.34
C PRO A 294 22.88 -17.57 -7.84
N LEU A 295 24.19 -17.66 -8.13
CA LEU A 295 25.16 -16.65 -7.75
C LEU A 295 25.07 -15.40 -8.61
N GLU A 296 24.42 -15.42 -9.77
CA GLU A 296 24.25 -14.30 -10.71
C GLU A 296 22.93 -13.54 -10.52
N MET A 297 22.07 -14.01 -9.61
CA MET A 297 20.80 -13.37 -9.34
C MET A 297 20.93 -12.12 -8.45
N PHE A 298 19.97 -11.20 -8.58
CA PHE A 298 19.83 -10.06 -7.66
C PHE A 298 19.30 -10.47 -6.28
N LEU A 299 18.31 -11.36 -6.20
CA LEU A 299 17.76 -11.79 -4.92
C LEU A 299 18.59 -12.93 -4.36
N ARG A 300 19.38 -12.64 -3.31
CA ARG A 300 20.24 -13.62 -2.65
C ARG A 300 19.42 -14.80 -2.11
N THR A 301 19.98 -16.01 -2.15
CA THR A 301 19.38 -17.19 -1.51
C THR A 301 19.04 -16.96 -0.04
N SER A 302 19.92 -16.28 0.70
CA SER A 302 19.65 -15.91 2.10
C SER A 302 18.45 -14.97 2.27
N PHE A 303 18.16 -14.11 1.29
CA PHE A 303 16.95 -13.29 1.30
C PHE A 303 15.72 -14.18 1.17
N ARG A 304 15.69 -15.03 0.12
CA ARG A 304 14.57 -15.91 -0.22
C ARG A 304 14.25 -16.95 0.87
N GLU A 305 15.27 -17.47 1.54
CA GLU A 305 15.13 -18.60 2.47
C GLU A 305 15.04 -18.20 3.95
N SER A 306 15.34 -16.94 4.28
CA SER A 306 15.32 -16.50 5.68
C SER A 306 13.89 -16.46 6.26
N LYS A 307 13.78 -16.78 7.56
CA LYS A 307 12.51 -16.73 8.30
C LYS A 307 12.04 -15.30 8.60
N SER A 308 12.92 -14.30 8.51
CA SER A 308 12.59 -12.89 8.66
C SER A 308 13.66 -12.02 8.02
N LEU A 309 13.32 -10.77 7.70
CA LEU A 309 14.30 -9.76 7.26
C LEU A 309 15.37 -9.48 8.32
N ALA A 310 15.06 -9.61 9.62
CA ALA A 310 16.06 -9.48 10.67
C ALA A 310 17.11 -10.59 10.61
N VAL A 311 16.68 -11.83 10.36
CA VAL A 311 17.59 -12.96 10.13
C VAL A 311 18.38 -12.74 8.83
N PHE A 312 17.72 -12.27 7.77
CA PHE A 312 18.42 -11.88 6.53
C PHE A 312 19.56 -10.86 6.79
N ASN A 313 19.27 -9.81 7.56
CA ASN A 313 20.22 -8.75 7.87
C ASN A 313 21.41 -9.24 8.73
N SER A 314 21.26 -10.37 9.43
CA SER A 314 22.38 -10.99 10.16
C SER A 314 23.35 -11.72 9.25
N PHE A 315 22.96 -12.05 8.01
CA PHE A 315 23.91 -12.56 7.02
C PHE A 315 24.78 -11.40 6.53
N GLY A 316 26.09 -11.65 6.48
CA GLY A 316 27.05 -10.68 5.93
C GLY A 316 26.65 -10.19 4.54
N GLN A 317 26.99 -8.93 4.25
CA GLN A 317 26.77 -8.32 2.95
C GLN A 317 27.74 -8.90 1.92
N ARG A 318 27.28 -9.05 0.67
CA ARG A 318 28.13 -9.48 -0.44
C ARG A 318 28.77 -8.25 -1.09
N LEU A 319 30.10 -8.22 -1.14
CA LEU A 319 30.83 -7.22 -1.90
C LEU A 319 30.59 -7.47 -3.40
N LEU A 320 30.15 -6.43 -4.13
CA LEU A 320 30.00 -6.46 -5.58
C LEU A 320 30.64 -5.20 -6.19
N SER A 321 31.07 -5.31 -7.45
CA SER A 321 31.32 -4.12 -8.26
C SER A 321 29.99 -3.46 -8.63
N VAL A 322 30.04 -2.16 -8.96
CA VAL A 322 28.84 -1.41 -9.40
C VAL A 322 28.26 -2.02 -10.67
N ASP A 323 29.09 -2.40 -11.63
CA ASP A 323 28.64 -2.97 -12.90
C ASP A 323 27.99 -4.33 -12.70
N GLU A 324 28.55 -5.16 -11.80
CA GLU A 324 27.94 -6.44 -11.45
C GLU A 324 26.58 -6.24 -10.75
N TYR A 325 26.47 -5.27 -9.85
CA TYR A 325 25.22 -4.93 -9.20
C TYR A 325 24.15 -4.46 -10.22
N LEU A 326 24.51 -3.56 -11.13
CA LEU A 326 23.59 -3.05 -12.15
C LEU A 326 23.13 -4.13 -13.11
N ARG A 327 24.01 -5.05 -13.50
CA ARG A 327 23.63 -6.21 -14.35
C ARG A 327 22.60 -7.10 -13.65
N ARG A 328 22.81 -7.42 -12.38
CA ARG A 328 21.87 -8.22 -11.57
C ARG A 328 20.52 -7.52 -11.42
N VAL A 329 20.55 -6.23 -11.05
CA VAL A 329 19.35 -5.40 -10.91
C VAL A 329 18.60 -5.32 -12.24
N SER A 330 19.32 -5.23 -13.35
CA SER A 330 18.70 -5.17 -14.65
C SER A 330 17.84 -6.39 -14.93
N HIS A 331 18.33 -7.60 -14.73
CA HIS A 331 17.53 -8.81 -14.93
C HIS A 331 16.34 -8.88 -13.99
N PHE A 332 16.55 -8.53 -12.71
CA PHE A 332 15.46 -8.45 -11.75
C PHE A 332 14.37 -7.45 -12.15
N LEU A 333 14.75 -6.31 -12.71
CA LEU A 333 13.80 -5.34 -13.23
C LEU A 333 13.10 -5.85 -14.50
N GLU A 334 13.74 -6.68 -15.32
CA GLU A 334 13.09 -7.30 -16.49
C GLU A 334 11.97 -8.21 -16.00
N ASP A 335 12.26 -9.08 -15.04
CA ASP A 335 11.28 -9.98 -14.44
C ASP A 335 10.16 -9.24 -13.69
N LEU A 336 10.48 -8.16 -12.97
CA LEU A 336 9.51 -7.41 -12.17
C LEU A 336 8.57 -6.56 -13.03
N LEU A 337 9.09 -6.03 -14.14
CA LEU A 337 8.39 -5.09 -15.02
C LEU A 337 7.82 -5.78 -16.27
N ASP A 338 8.03 -7.08 -16.39
CA ASP A 338 7.44 -7.89 -17.45
C ASP A 338 5.91 -7.76 -17.41
N HIS A 339 5.30 -7.49 -18.57
CA HIS A 339 3.86 -7.30 -18.71
C HIS A 339 3.22 -6.14 -17.90
N VAL A 340 3.99 -5.19 -17.36
CA VAL A 340 3.41 -4.00 -16.70
C VAL A 340 2.57 -3.19 -17.69
N TYR A 341 1.30 -2.96 -17.33
CA TYR A 341 0.35 -2.25 -18.19
C TYR A 341 0.81 -0.80 -18.46
N PRO A 342 0.79 -0.32 -19.72
CA PRO A 342 1.38 0.97 -20.11
C PRO A 342 0.63 2.22 -19.59
N GLN A 343 -0.46 2.06 -18.84
CA GLN A 343 -1.32 3.16 -18.36
C GLN A 343 -0.92 3.73 -16.99
N ILE A 344 -0.01 3.08 -16.27
CA ILE A 344 0.49 3.64 -15.01
C ILE A 344 1.31 4.88 -15.34
N ASP A 345 1.24 5.91 -14.49
CA ASP A 345 2.25 6.98 -14.48
C ASP A 345 3.58 6.37 -14.04
N SER A 346 4.21 5.72 -15.02
CA SER A 346 5.39 4.87 -14.88
C SER A 346 6.54 5.60 -14.22
N GLY A 347 6.55 6.94 -14.23
CA GLY A 347 7.57 7.76 -13.58
C GLY A 347 7.65 7.55 -12.07
N PHE A 348 6.51 7.46 -11.38
CA PHE A 348 6.49 7.35 -9.91
C PHE A 348 6.84 5.95 -9.42
N PHE A 349 6.23 4.90 -9.99
CA PHE A 349 6.55 3.52 -9.61
C PHE A 349 8.03 3.19 -9.88
N VAL A 350 8.54 3.58 -11.06
CA VAL A 350 9.96 3.43 -11.40
C VAL A 350 10.84 4.24 -10.45
N GLY A 351 10.48 5.49 -10.15
CA GLY A 351 11.20 6.34 -9.21
C GLY A 351 11.31 5.68 -7.83
N TYR A 352 10.20 5.14 -7.33
CA TYR A 352 10.17 4.39 -6.08
C TYR A 352 11.08 3.16 -6.12
N LEU A 353 11.01 2.34 -7.18
CA LEU A 353 11.86 1.16 -7.31
C LEU A 353 13.35 1.54 -7.35
N ILE A 354 13.70 2.60 -8.07
CA ILE A 354 15.07 3.11 -8.12
C ILE A 354 15.56 3.50 -6.73
N ASP A 355 14.73 4.20 -5.95
CA ASP A 355 15.09 4.60 -4.60
C ASP A 355 15.25 3.39 -3.66
N GLN A 356 14.39 2.37 -3.79
CA GLN A 356 14.51 1.12 -3.04
C GLN A 356 15.77 0.34 -3.42
N LEU A 357 16.09 0.25 -4.71
CA LEU A 357 17.27 -0.48 -5.20
C LEU A 357 18.57 0.27 -4.90
N ALA A 358 18.55 1.60 -4.89
CA ALA A 358 19.74 2.37 -4.55
C ALA A 358 20.21 2.19 -3.10
N ASP A 359 19.32 1.78 -2.18
CA ASP A 359 19.72 1.32 -0.85
C ASP A 359 20.15 -0.17 -0.90
N TYR A 360 21.24 -0.41 -1.63
CA TYR A 360 21.82 -1.74 -1.87
C TYR A 360 22.12 -2.53 -0.57
N SER A 361 22.32 -1.81 0.55
CA SER A 361 22.58 -2.41 1.86
C SER A 361 21.39 -3.24 2.38
N GLN A 362 20.16 -2.78 2.08
CA GLN A 362 18.93 -3.51 2.42
C GLN A 362 18.79 -4.79 1.61
N TRP A 363 19.44 -4.87 0.46
CA TRP A 363 19.45 -6.07 -0.37
C TRP A 363 20.63 -7.01 -0.04
N GLY A 364 21.36 -6.68 1.03
CA GLY A 364 22.49 -7.47 1.51
C GLY A 364 23.73 -7.33 0.64
N TYR A 365 23.91 -6.19 0.00
CA TYR A 365 25.10 -5.89 -0.79
C TYR A 365 25.95 -4.82 -0.12
N CYS A 366 27.24 -4.83 -0.46
CA CYS A 366 28.19 -3.77 -0.14
C CYS A 366 28.83 -3.30 -1.45
N LEU A 367 28.74 -2.01 -1.74
CA LEU A 367 29.27 -1.38 -2.94
C LEU A 367 30.24 -0.26 -2.54
N THR A 368 31.24 -0.01 -3.38
CA THR A 368 32.16 1.12 -3.26
C THR A 368 31.59 2.43 -3.84
N ALA A 369 30.38 2.38 -4.41
CA ALA A 369 29.73 3.54 -4.99
C ALA A 369 28.94 4.35 -3.95
N ASP A 370 28.93 5.66 -4.17
CA ASP A 370 27.99 6.55 -3.53
C ASP A 370 26.54 6.27 -3.97
N SER A 371 25.61 6.35 -3.03
CA SER A 371 24.19 6.05 -3.24
C SER A 371 23.51 6.98 -4.26
N GLN A 372 23.90 8.27 -4.31
CA GLN A 372 23.35 9.22 -5.28
C GLN A 372 23.87 8.93 -6.69
N LYS A 373 25.15 8.57 -6.82
CA LYS A 373 25.72 8.09 -8.09
C LYS A 373 25.01 6.83 -8.58
N LEU A 374 24.77 5.86 -7.69
CA LEU A 374 24.04 4.65 -8.03
C LEU A 374 22.60 4.95 -8.49
N ARG A 375 21.87 5.84 -7.81
CA ARG A 375 20.54 6.29 -8.25
C ARG A 375 20.56 6.84 -9.68
N GLN A 376 21.54 7.68 -10.01
CA GLN A 376 21.67 8.21 -11.37
C GLN A 376 21.93 7.11 -12.41
N MET A 377 22.76 6.12 -12.08
CA MET A 377 23.03 4.98 -12.95
C MET A 377 21.79 4.09 -13.13
N LEU A 378 21.04 3.84 -12.07
CA LEU A 378 19.76 3.11 -12.12
C LEU A 378 18.71 3.85 -12.95
N ARG A 379 18.58 5.18 -12.80
CA ARG A 379 17.71 5.99 -13.68
C ARG A 379 18.07 5.82 -15.14
N ARG A 380 19.36 5.92 -15.48
CA ARG A 380 19.83 5.72 -16.86
C ARG A 380 19.55 4.30 -17.36
N LEU A 381 19.74 3.29 -16.52
CA LEU A 381 19.44 1.90 -16.84
C LEU A 381 17.95 1.73 -17.17
N VAL A 382 17.06 2.22 -16.30
CA VAL A 382 15.62 2.08 -16.50
C VAL A 382 15.15 2.85 -17.72
N HIS A 383 15.61 4.09 -17.92
CA HIS A 383 15.28 4.87 -19.12
C HIS A 383 15.75 4.19 -20.41
N ARG A 384 16.95 3.60 -20.42
CA ARG A 384 17.48 2.90 -21.61
C ARG A 384 16.71 1.62 -21.93
N LYS A 385 16.38 0.82 -20.91
CA LYS A 385 15.79 -0.50 -21.10
C LYS A 385 14.27 -0.49 -21.24
N TYR A 386 13.59 0.34 -20.46
CA TYR A 386 12.13 0.26 -20.36
C TYR A 386 11.41 1.45 -20.94
N ALA A 387 12.13 2.54 -21.28
CA ALA A 387 11.62 3.70 -22.01
C ALA A 387 10.10 3.94 -21.82
N PHE A 388 9.66 3.95 -20.56
CA PHE A 388 8.25 3.87 -20.25
C PHE A 388 7.59 5.13 -20.81
N GLY A 389 6.71 4.98 -21.80
CA GLY A 389 5.92 6.07 -22.31
C GLY A 389 6.62 7.10 -23.20
N LEU A 390 7.69 6.78 -23.94
CA LEU A 390 8.19 7.72 -24.99
C LEU A 390 7.15 8.01 -26.10
N GLN A 391 6.05 7.26 -26.17
CA GLN A 391 4.88 7.60 -27.00
C GLN A 391 3.73 8.29 -26.24
N SER A 392 3.71 8.26 -24.90
CA SER A 392 2.65 8.87 -24.07
C SER A 392 3.07 10.15 -23.35
N TRP A 393 4.35 10.54 -23.40
CA TRP A 393 4.76 11.90 -23.07
C TRP A 393 4.27 12.83 -24.19
N GLN A 394 3.07 13.39 -24.04
CA GLN A 394 2.71 14.60 -24.79
C GLN A 394 3.69 15.70 -24.39
N TRP A 395 4.68 15.86 -25.26
CA TRP A 395 5.70 16.89 -25.24
C TRP A 395 5.09 18.28 -25.10
N ASP A 396 5.36 18.96 -23.99
CA ASP A 396 5.11 20.40 -23.88
C ASP A 396 6.08 21.13 -24.83
N GLN A 397 5.54 21.71 -25.90
CA GLN A 397 6.30 22.35 -26.96
C GLN A 397 7.08 23.60 -26.51
N HIS A 398 6.91 24.04 -25.26
CA HIS A 398 7.53 25.27 -24.73
C HIS A 398 8.98 25.10 -24.23
N TYR A 399 9.49 23.87 -24.08
CA TYR A 399 10.86 23.59 -23.58
C TYR A 399 11.87 23.16 -24.68
N ASN A 400 11.65 23.60 -25.93
CA ASN A 400 12.34 23.07 -27.12
C ASN A 400 13.78 23.58 -27.35
N SER A 401 14.27 24.60 -26.62
CA SER A 401 15.62 25.14 -26.87
C SER A 401 16.73 24.34 -26.18
N ASP A 402 16.59 24.01 -24.90
CA ASP A 402 17.68 23.41 -24.11
C ASP A 402 17.94 21.93 -24.45
N TRP A 403 16.89 21.19 -24.86
CA TRP A 403 17.04 19.77 -25.20
C TRP A 403 17.63 19.55 -26.59
N ARG A 404 17.34 20.41 -27.58
CA ARG A 404 18.02 20.34 -28.89
C ARG A 404 19.52 20.57 -28.74
N ASP A 405 19.91 21.50 -27.89
CA ASP A 405 21.32 21.77 -27.65
C ASP A 405 21.97 20.65 -26.83
N THR A 406 21.25 20.04 -25.89
CA THR A 406 21.71 18.84 -25.16
C THR A 406 21.86 17.62 -26.10
N CYS A 407 20.92 17.38 -27.00
CA CYS A 407 21.00 16.31 -28.00
C CYS A 407 22.10 16.57 -29.04
N LYS A 408 22.30 17.82 -29.48
CA LYS A 408 23.42 18.19 -30.36
C LYS A 408 24.76 17.99 -29.65
N ASN A 409 24.86 18.33 -28.37
CA ASN A 409 26.07 18.13 -27.58
C ASN A 409 26.36 16.64 -27.35
N LEU A 410 25.34 15.82 -27.11
CA LEU A 410 25.49 14.36 -26.99
C LEU A 410 25.82 13.69 -28.33
N ALA A 411 25.25 14.15 -29.44
CA ALA A 411 25.59 13.68 -30.78
C ALA A 411 27.02 14.07 -31.17
N LYS A 412 27.47 15.29 -30.84
CA LYS A 412 28.87 15.71 -30.99
C LYS A 412 29.81 14.85 -30.16
N LEU A 413 29.48 14.60 -28.89
CA LEU A 413 30.29 13.74 -28.02
C LEU A 413 30.40 12.32 -28.59
N HIS A 414 29.32 11.81 -29.19
CA HIS A 414 29.32 10.47 -29.78
C HIS A 414 30.16 10.41 -31.05
N ILE A 415 30.14 11.46 -31.89
CA ILE A 415 30.97 11.58 -33.09
C ILE A 415 32.45 11.74 -32.71
N GLU A 416 32.77 12.60 -31.73
CA GLU A 416 34.15 12.79 -31.23
C GLU A 416 34.72 11.51 -30.59
N ILE A 417 33.88 10.71 -29.92
CA ILE A 417 34.29 9.39 -29.40
C ILE A 417 34.47 8.39 -30.56
N SER A 418 33.58 8.35 -31.55
CA SER A 418 33.74 7.41 -32.68
C SER A 418 34.91 7.76 -33.59
N GLU A 419 35.22 9.05 -33.78
CA GLU A 419 36.36 9.51 -34.58
C GLU A 419 37.68 9.50 -33.79
N GLY A 420 37.62 9.55 -32.45
CA GLY A 420 38.79 9.43 -31.57
C GLY A 420 39.22 7.98 -31.26
N THR A 421 38.44 6.96 -31.69
CA THR A 421 38.79 5.54 -31.47
C THR A 421 39.37 4.86 -32.72
N GLU A 422 39.51 5.57 -33.84
CA GLU A 422 40.24 5.12 -35.03
C GLU A 422 41.47 6.00 -35.26
N VAL A 423 42.55 5.80 -34.51
CA VAL A 423 43.98 5.85 -34.94
C VAL A 423 44.80 5.65 -33.66
N GLU A 424 45.10 4.39 -33.30
CA GLU A 424 46.33 4.03 -32.59
C GLU A 424 46.57 2.51 -32.64
N GLU A 425 46.57 1.94 -33.84
CA GLU A 425 47.26 0.67 -34.10
C GLU A 425 47.75 0.70 -35.56
N TYR A 426 48.96 1.21 -35.77
CA TYR A 426 49.98 0.68 -36.69
C TYR A 426 51.19 1.62 -36.68
N GLN A 427 52.32 1.11 -36.16
CA GLN A 427 53.73 1.55 -36.28
C GLN A 427 54.43 1.81 -34.93
N SER A 428 54.96 0.78 -34.28
CA SER A 428 56.40 0.40 -34.35
C SER A 428 56.67 -0.88 -33.57
#